data_AF-A0A5S4ETM1-F1
#
_entry.id   AF-A0A5S4ETM1-F1
#
_cell.length_a   1.000
_cell.length_b   1.000
_cell.length_c   1.000
_cell.angle_alpha   90.00
_cell.angle_beta   90.00
_cell.angle_gamma   90.00
#
_symmetry.space_group_name_H-M   'P 1'
#
loop_
_entity.id
_entity.type
_entity.pdbx_description
1 polymer ?
#
loop_
_entity_poly.entity_id
_entity_poly.type
_entity_poly.pdbx_seq_one_letter_code
_entity_poly.pdbx_strand_id
1 'polypeptide(L)'
;MMRKLLSFSIAVMGVAGSLPAAAFIIDGKLDDWGVDTKTWIPADGIQFTIEDQIGVGAYYLTPGWGGQAYDAEALYAKKADGKVYIALATGHNPRTLNQGNSYGAGDFAIDFNKDGSFDVGINILHAEGFKKGAYTFETFGVEGGVYKNPVWAYGLWDTAGNLAKKGNADRAHPTHMTGGTQVGQAELKYTTVGVAGYGQRSTDLHYFYEMSIDTGLLFAAGWDGKAFDIHWTQNCANDSIFVDPPGNVPAPTTLALMGLGLFGLIQRRTQSNRRRR
;
A
#
# COMPACT_ATOMS: atom_id res chain seq x y z
N MET A 1 30.10 15.56 -67.76
CA MET A 1 28.64 15.64 -67.48
C MET A 1 28.38 14.80 -66.22
N MET A 2 28.41 15.40 -65.02
CA MET A 2 28.21 14.69 -63.73
C MET A 2 26.98 15.25 -63.05
N ARG A 3 25.93 14.42 -62.91
CA ARG A 3 24.74 14.71 -62.11
C ARG A 3 25.10 14.49 -60.63
N LYS A 4 25.07 15.55 -59.82
CA LYS A 4 25.04 15.45 -58.36
C LYS A 4 23.61 15.17 -57.91
N LEU A 5 23.36 13.96 -57.41
CA LEU A 5 22.16 13.60 -56.68
C LEU A 5 22.30 14.13 -55.24
N LEU A 6 21.40 15.03 -54.82
CA LEU A 6 21.21 15.35 -53.42
C LEU A 6 20.36 14.23 -52.78
N SER A 7 20.98 13.42 -51.92
CA SER A 7 20.26 12.49 -51.05
C SER A 7 19.71 13.25 -49.84
N PHE A 8 18.38 13.37 -49.74
CA PHE A 8 17.70 13.85 -48.54
C PHE A 8 17.55 12.67 -47.57
N SER A 9 18.40 12.62 -46.54
CA SER A 9 18.24 11.67 -45.43
C SER A 9 17.15 12.17 -44.49
N ILE A 10 15.97 11.54 -44.53
CA ILE A 10 14.93 11.73 -43.51
C ILE A 10 15.37 10.97 -42.26
N ALA A 11 15.79 11.69 -41.22
CA ALA A 11 16.02 11.13 -39.91
C ALA A 11 14.66 10.84 -39.26
N VAL A 12 14.24 9.58 -39.26
CA VAL A 12 13.11 9.11 -38.45
C VAL A 12 13.57 9.07 -37.00
N MET A 13 13.26 10.12 -36.22
CA MET A 13 13.32 10.05 -34.76
C MET A 13 12.24 9.07 -34.30
N GLY A 14 12.64 7.86 -33.95
CA GLY A 14 11.79 6.91 -33.25
C GLY A 14 11.40 7.49 -31.90
N VAL A 15 10.15 7.92 -31.77
CA VAL A 15 9.55 8.16 -30.46
C VAL A 15 9.33 6.77 -29.86
N ALA A 16 10.29 6.32 -29.04
CA ALA A 16 10.07 5.20 -28.13
C ALA A 16 9.03 5.66 -27.09
N GLY A 17 7.75 5.52 -27.44
CA GLY A 17 6.68 5.61 -26.47
C GLY A 17 6.81 4.43 -25.52
N SER A 18 7.25 4.68 -24.29
CA SER A 18 7.03 3.76 -23.18
C SER A 18 5.52 3.55 -23.09
N LEU A 19 5.04 2.34 -23.40
CA LEU A 19 3.68 1.95 -23.09
C LEU A 19 3.47 2.19 -21.59
N PRO A 20 2.36 2.82 -21.16
CA PRO A 20 2.08 2.94 -19.74
C PRO A 20 2.06 1.53 -19.15
N ALA A 21 2.75 1.34 -18.02
CA ALA A 21 2.57 0.13 -17.24
C ALA A 21 1.08 -0.02 -16.95
N ALA A 22 0.54 -1.23 -17.08
CA ALA A 22 -0.84 -1.47 -16.68
C ALA A 22 -1.00 -1.03 -15.22
N ALA A 23 -1.93 -0.10 -14.97
CA ALA A 23 -2.27 0.33 -13.62
C ALA A 23 -2.99 -0.81 -12.90
N PHE A 24 -2.79 -0.93 -11.59
CA PHE A 24 -3.50 -1.91 -10.77
C PHE A 24 -5.00 -1.61 -10.75
N ILE A 25 -5.80 -2.67 -10.75
CA ILE A 25 -7.25 -2.62 -10.66
C ILE A 25 -7.62 -3.01 -9.23
N ILE A 26 -8.13 -2.04 -8.46
CA ILE A 26 -8.51 -2.29 -7.07
C ILE A 26 -9.83 -3.08 -7.03
N ASP A 27 -9.71 -4.40 -7.01
CA ASP A 27 -10.84 -5.34 -7.00
C ASP A 27 -10.74 -6.42 -5.89
N GLY A 28 -9.68 -6.36 -5.08
CA GLY A 28 -9.46 -7.27 -3.96
C GLY A 28 -8.85 -8.61 -4.40
N LYS A 29 -8.14 -8.63 -5.53
CA LYS A 29 -7.41 -9.81 -6.03
C LYS A 29 -5.95 -9.46 -6.25
N LEU A 30 -5.13 -10.50 -6.40
CA LEU A 30 -3.69 -10.38 -6.62
C LEU A 30 -3.27 -10.69 -8.06
N ASP A 31 -4.23 -10.78 -8.99
CA ASP A 31 -4.01 -11.23 -10.37
C ASP A 31 -3.05 -10.30 -11.14
N ASP A 32 -3.21 -8.99 -10.98
CA ASP A 32 -2.41 -7.92 -11.58
C ASP A 32 -1.12 -7.60 -10.80
N TRP A 33 -0.99 -8.13 -9.58
CA TRP A 33 0.25 -8.17 -8.82
C TRP A 33 1.21 -9.26 -9.31
N GLY A 34 0.71 -10.21 -10.09
CA GLY A 34 1.50 -11.31 -10.65
C GLY A 34 2.12 -12.20 -9.57
N VAL A 35 1.39 -12.40 -8.47
CA VAL A 35 1.85 -13.19 -7.32
C VAL A 35 1.90 -14.67 -7.69
N ASP A 36 3.07 -15.27 -7.52
CA ASP A 36 3.21 -16.73 -7.51
C ASP A 36 2.51 -17.28 -6.27
N THR A 37 1.44 -18.04 -6.49
CA THR A 37 0.55 -18.45 -5.39
C THR A 37 1.21 -19.41 -4.40
N LYS A 38 2.36 -20.01 -4.71
CA LYS A 38 3.05 -20.94 -3.80
C LYS A 38 4.10 -20.26 -2.96
N THR A 39 4.70 -19.19 -3.48
CA THR A 39 5.86 -18.52 -2.88
C THR A 39 5.56 -17.11 -2.42
N TRP A 40 4.39 -16.56 -2.76
CA TRP A 40 3.98 -15.17 -2.51
C TRP A 40 4.82 -14.11 -3.23
N ILE A 41 5.75 -14.52 -4.09
CA ILE A 41 6.63 -13.59 -4.82
C ILE A 41 5.81 -12.88 -5.92
N PRO A 42 5.76 -11.54 -5.95
CA PRO A 42 5.04 -10.78 -6.97
C PRO A 42 5.86 -10.60 -8.25
N ALA A 43 5.25 -9.96 -9.25
CA ALA A 43 5.95 -9.55 -10.46
C ALA A 43 7.06 -8.50 -10.19
N ASP A 44 8.02 -8.41 -11.11
CA ASP A 44 9.16 -7.48 -11.01
C ASP A 44 8.72 -6.02 -10.80
N GLY A 45 9.45 -5.33 -9.92
CA GLY A 45 9.23 -3.91 -9.61
C GLY A 45 8.13 -3.64 -8.58
N ILE A 46 7.56 -4.68 -7.97
CA ILE A 46 6.73 -4.59 -6.75
C ILE A 46 7.65 -4.78 -5.54
N GLN A 47 7.55 -3.91 -4.54
CA GLN A 47 8.21 -4.13 -3.26
C GLN A 47 7.32 -5.02 -2.40
N PHE A 48 7.94 -5.91 -1.63
CA PHE A 48 7.18 -6.85 -0.84
C PHE A 48 7.96 -7.33 0.39
N THR A 49 7.20 -7.78 1.37
CA THR A 49 7.66 -8.60 2.48
C THR A 49 6.76 -9.84 2.52
N ILE A 50 7.35 -10.98 2.84
CA ILE A 50 6.64 -12.25 3.00
C ILE A 50 7.02 -12.80 4.37
N GLU A 51 6.02 -13.03 5.20
CA GLU A 51 6.14 -13.62 6.53
C GLU A 51 5.24 -14.86 6.71
N ASP A 52 4.86 -15.53 5.61
CA ASP A 52 4.06 -16.76 5.59
C ASP A 52 4.57 -17.83 6.58
N GLN A 53 3.93 -17.89 7.75
CA GLN A 53 4.23 -18.87 8.79
C GLN A 53 3.26 -20.05 8.70
N ILE A 54 3.76 -21.26 8.92
CA ILE A 54 2.95 -22.48 8.77
C ILE A 54 2.92 -23.34 10.03
N GLY A 55 1.72 -23.79 10.42
CA GLY A 55 1.54 -24.66 11.59
C GLY A 55 0.14 -25.27 11.68
N VAL A 56 -0.08 -26.17 12.63
CA VAL A 56 -1.41 -26.78 12.87
C VAL A 56 -2.03 -26.17 14.11
N GLY A 57 -3.28 -25.70 14.02
CA GLY A 57 -3.98 -25.05 15.12
C GLY A 57 -3.47 -23.62 15.37
N ALA A 58 -3.48 -23.19 16.64
CA ALA A 58 -2.83 -21.94 17.02
C ALA A 58 -1.32 -22.17 17.06
N TYR A 59 -0.61 -21.82 15.99
CA TYR A 59 0.86 -21.74 16.00
C TYR A 59 1.32 -20.34 16.40
N TYR A 60 2.60 -20.28 16.76
CA TYR A 60 3.25 -19.05 17.20
C TYR A 60 3.43 -18.12 16.01
N LEU A 61 3.05 -16.87 16.20
CA LEU A 61 3.23 -15.73 15.31
C LEU A 61 4.04 -14.71 16.11
N THR A 62 5.03 -14.00 15.57
CA THR A 62 5.83 -13.14 16.47
C THR A 62 5.06 -11.83 16.69
N PRO A 63 4.72 -11.43 17.94
CA PRO A 63 5.13 -11.99 19.24
C PRO A 63 4.14 -12.93 19.95
N GLY A 64 2.97 -13.21 19.38
CA GLY A 64 1.90 -13.98 20.02
C GLY A 64 1.58 -15.36 19.45
N TRP A 65 0.32 -15.75 19.60
CA TRP A 65 -0.21 -16.99 19.05
C TRP A 65 -1.53 -16.69 18.36
N GLY A 66 -1.79 -17.35 17.23
CA GLY A 66 -3.03 -17.13 16.49
C GLY A 66 -3.24 -18.11 15.34
N GLY A 67 -2.14 -18.63 14.80
CA GLY A 67 -2.15 -19.47 13.61
C GLY A 67 -2.77 -18.77 12.40
N GLN A 68 -3.24 -19.54 11.42
CA GLN A 68 -3.72 -19.01 10.13
C GLN A 68 -4.70 -17.85 10.28
N ALA A 69 -5.62 -17.91 11.24
CA ALA A 69 -6.64 -16.87 11.43
C ALA A 69 -6.10 -15.49 11.86
N TYR A 70 -4.79 -15.37 12.13
CA TYR A 70 -4.13 -14.13 12.53
C TYR A 70 -2.76 -13.96 11.88
N ASP A 71 -2.48 -14.71 10.81
CA ASP A 71 -1.19 -14.68 10.10
C ASP A 71 -1.13 -13.53 9.10
N ALA A 72 -0.11 -12.67 9.20
CA ALA A 72 0.18 -11.59 8.27
C ALA A 72 1.18 -12.08 7.21
N GLU A 73 0.67 -12.62 6.10
CA GLU A 73 1.46 -13.50 5.24
C GLU A 73 2.34 -12.75 4.23
N ALA A 74 1.78 -11.73 3.57
CA ALA A 74 2.54 -10.94 2.59
C ALA A 74 1.96 -9.54 2.41
N LEU A 75 2.85 -8.53 2.34
CA LEU A 75 2.48 -7.14 2.11
C LEU A 75 3.25 -6.63 0.89
N TYR A 76 2.51 -6.03 -0.04
CA TYR A 76 3.00 -5.55 -1.33
C TYR A 76 2.78 -4.05 -1.46
N ALA A 77 3.74 -3.37 -2.08
CA ALA A 77 3.62 -1.96 -2.40
C ALA A 77 4.25 -1.60 -3.75
N LYS A 78 3.60 -0.70 -4.48
CA LYS A 78 4.13 -0.11 -5.71
C LYS A 78 3.73 1.34 -5.83
N LYS A 79 4.69 2.19 -6.21
CA LYS A 79 4.42 3.59 -6.54
C LYS A 79 4.42 3.74 -8.05
N ALA A 80 3.30 4.19 -8.60
CA ALA A 80 3.12 4.42 -10.04
C ALA A 80 2.01 5.45 -10.27
N ASP A 81 2.14 6.26 -11.33
CA ASP A 81 1.08 7.16 -11.81
C ASP A 81 0.50 8.12 -10.76
N GLY A 82 1.37 8.62 -9.87
CA GLY A 82 0.96 9.53 -8.79
C GLY A 82 0.19 8.84 -7.66
N LYS A 83 0.19 7.52 -7.61
CA LYS A 83 -0.45 6.71 -6.57
C LYS A 83 0.54 5.80 -5.86
N VAL A 84 0.17 5.41 -4.65
CA VAL A 84 0.73 4.28 -3.91
C VAL A 84 -0.33 3.18 -3.94
N TYR A 85 0.03 2.04 -4.49
CA TYR A 85 -0.76 0.82 -4.50
C TYR A 85 -0.27 -0.07 -3.37
N ILE A 86 -1.20 -0.65 -2.62
CA ILE A 86 -0.90 -1.53 -1.49
C ILE A 86 -1.79 -2.76 -1.62
N ALA A 87 -1.23 -3.94 -1.44
CA ALA A 87 -1.99 -5.18 -1.27
C ALA A 87 -1.47 -5.98 -0.08
N LEU A 88 -2.37 -6.63 0.65
CA LEU A 88 -2.06 -7.49 1.78
C LEU A 88 -2.72 -8.85 1.54
N ALA A 89 -1.95 -9.92 1.74
CA ALA A 89 -2.45 -11.27 1.98
C ALA A 89 -2.33 -11.60 3.47
N THR A 90 -3.41 -12.15 4.01
CA THR A 90 -3.47 -12.57 5.42
C THR A 90 -4.48 -13.69 5.57
N GLY A 91 -4.25 -14.61 6.49
CA GLY A 91 -5.29 -15.56 6.90
C GLY A 91 -6.37 -14.94 7.82
N HIS A 92 -6.22 -13.67 8.19
CA HIS A 92 -7.16 -12.94 9.04
C HIS A 92 -8.39 -12.44 8.28
N ASN A 93 -9.58 -12.94 8.65
CA ASN A 93 -10.84 -12.50 8.05
C ASN A 93 -11.15 -11.04 8.43
N PRO A 94 -11.40 -10.13 7.46
CA PRO A 94 -11.73 -8.72 7.73
C PRO A 94 -13.03 -8.53 8.55
N ARG A 95 -13.84 -9.57 8.67
CA ARG A 95 -15.10 -9.61 9.44
C ARG A 95 -14.97 -10.34 10.77
N THR A 96 -13.75 -10.67 11.19
CA THR A 96 -13.49 -11.14 12.56
C THR A 96 -13.96 -10.07 13.54
N LEU A 97 -14.78 -10.47 14.51
CA LEU A 97 -15.32 -9.55 15.49
C LEU A 97 -14.25 -9.17 16.51
N ASN A 98 -14.18 -7.89 16.87
CA ASN A 98 -13.31 -7.38 17.93
C ASN A 98 -14.03 -7.42 19.28
N GLN A 99 -14.23 -8.63 19.83
CA GLN A 99 -14.93 -8.82 21.10
C GLN A 99 -14.43 -10.05 21.87
N GLY A 100 -14.32 -9.93 23.19
CA GLY A 100 -13.84 -11.01 24.05
C GLY A 100 -12.40 -11.40 23.70
N ASN A 101 -12.17 -12.69 23.40
CA ASN A 101 -10.86 -13.21 22.96
C ASN A 101 -10.73 -13.28 21.43
N SER A 102 -11.57 -12.53 20.71
CA SER A 102 -11.53 -12.37 19.26
C SER A 102 -11.11 -10.95 18.94
N TYR A 103 -10.14 -10.80 18.04
CA TYR A 103 -9.55 -9.51 17.71
C TYR A 103 -9.80 -9.23 16.24
N GLY A 104 -10.37 -8.08 15.93
CA GLY A 104 -10.70 -7.70 14.56
C GLY A 104 -9.47 -7.29 13.74
N ALA A 105 -9.72 -6.99 12.47
CA ALA A 105 -8.71 -6.40 11.60
C ALA A 105 -8.22 -5.07 12.17
N GLY A 106 -6.96 -4.71 11.91
CA GLY A 106 -6.46 -3.36 12.17
C GLY A 106 -6.42 -2.53 10.90
N ASP A 107 -6.01 -1.29 11.10
CA ASP A 107 -5.80 -0.28 10.07
C ASP A 107 -4.39 -0.38 9.48
N PHE A 108 -4.19 0.24 8.31
CA PHE A 108 -2.85 0.40 7.76
C PHE A 108 -2.22 1.67 8.31
N ALA A 109 -0.94 1.60 8.64
CA ALA A 109 -0.16 2.72 9.15
C ALA A 109 1.02 3.01 8.21
N ILE A 110 1.33 4.30 8.00
CA ILE A 110 2.47 4.74 7.20
C ILE A 110 3.38 5.60 8.07
N ASP A 111 4.65 5.25 8.11
CA ASP A 111 5.72 5.96 8.82
C ASP A 111 6.58 6.72 7.80
N PHE A 112 6.44 8.05 7.73
CA PHE A 112 7.30 8.86 6.88
C PHE A 112 8.67 9.01 7.50
N ASN A 113 9.72 8.89 6.69
CA ASN A 113 11.12 8.95 7.14
C ASN A 113 11.58 7.75 7.99
N LYS A 114 10.71 6.79 8.31
CA LYS A 114 11.07 5.54 8.97
C LYS A 114 11.61 5.76 10.38
N ASP A 115 10.97 6.63 11.15
CA ASP A 115 11.42 7.04 12.48
C ASP A 115 10.69 6.33 13.64
N GLY A 116 9.78 5.41 13.31
CA GLY A 116 8.94 4.67 14.25
C GLY A 116 7.67 5.41 14.66
N SER A 117 7.41 6.59 14.09
CA SER A 117 6.16 7.34 14.25
C SER A 117 5.31 7.23 13.00
N PHE A 118 4.06 6.80 13.16
CA PHE A 118 3.15 6.62 12.03
C PHE A 118 2.34 7.89 11.77
N ASP A 119 2.69 8.59 10.69
CA ASP A 119 2.13 9.89 10.30
C ASP A 119 0.75 9.80 9.65
N VAL A 120 0.47 8.67 8.99
CA VAL A 120 -0.77 8.44 8.24
C VAL A 120 -1.38 7.11 8.61
N GLY A 121 -2.71 7.09 8.71
CA GLY A 121 -3.48 5.85 8.81
C GLY A 121 -4.54 5.74 7.72
N ILE A 122 -4.81 4.50 7.28
CA ILE A 122 -5.92 4.17 6.38
C ILE A 122 -6.88 3.26 7.12
N ASN A 123 -8.11 3.73 7.28
CA ASN A 123 -9.11 3.14 8.15
C ASN A 123 -9.84 1.98 7.44
N ILE A 124 -9.82 0.79 8.04
CA ILE A 124 -10.46 -0.42 7.53
C ILE A 124 -11.86 -0.62 8.15
N LEU A 125 -12.16 0.04 9.27
CA LEU A 125 -13.35 -0.15 10.11
C LEU A 125 -13.53 -1.61 10.51
N HIS A 126 -12.95 -1.97 11.65
CA HIS A 126 -13.07 -3.34 12.15
C HIS A 126 -14.48 -3.64 12.67
N ALA A 127 -14.87 -4.91 12.54
CA ALA A 127 -16.20 -5.35 12.94
C ALA A 127 -16.31 -5.49 14.48
N GLU A 128 -17.35 -4.93 15.07
CA GLU A 128 -17.63 -5.02 16.52
C GLU A 128 -18.77 -5.99 16.83
N GLY A 129 -19.67 -6.24 15.87
CA GLY A 129 -20.83 -7.10 16.10
C GLY A 129 -21.44 -7.63 14.81
N PHE A 130 -22.21 -8.72 14.95
CA PHE A 130 -23.00 -9.30 13.87
C PHE A 130 -24.37 -9.68 14.38
N LYS A 131 -25.43 -9.02 13.89
CA LYS A 131 -26.81 -9.27 14.31
C LYS A 131 -27.74 -9.18 13.10
N LYS A 132 -28.66 -10.15 12.98
CA LYS A 132 -29.67 -10.21 11.90
C LYS A 132 -29.08 -10.10 10.49
N GLY A 133 -27.91 -10.69 10.26
CA GLY A 133 -27.25 -10.69 8.94
C GLY A 133 -26.48 -9.41 8.61
N ALA A 134 -26.35 -8.47 9.55
CA ALA A 134 -25.62 -7.22 9.36
C ALA A 134 -24.47 -7.09 10.37
N TYR A 135 -23.33 -6.60 9.88
CA TYR A 135 -22.20 -6.21 10.71
C TYR A 135 -22.38 -4.80 11.27
N THR A 136 -21.91 -4.58 12.49
CA THR A 136 -21.64 -3.26 13.06
C THR A 136 -20.14 -3.06 13.16
N PHE A 137 -19.69 -1.83 13.01
CA PHE A 137 -18.27 -1.46 12.97
C PHE A 137 -17.97 -0.41 14.03
N GLU A 138 -16.68 -0.26 14.32
CA GLU A 138 -16.19 0.81 15.17
C GLU A 138 -16.66 2.20 14.68
N THR A 139 -16.67 3.16 15.60
CA THR A 139 -17.29 4.48 15.34
C THR A 139 -16.33 5.52 14.79
N PHE A 140 -15.02 5.31 14.91
CA PHE A 140 -14.06 6.32 14.47
C PHE A 140 -13.85 6.24 12.96
N GLY A 141 -14.04 7.37 12.29
CA GLY A 141 -13.68 7.55 10.90
C GLY A 141 -14.66 6.94 9.91
N VAL A 142 -14.13 6.59 8.73
CA VAL A 142 -14.87 6.04 7.59
C VAL A 142 -13.98 5.04 6.88
N GLU A 143 -14.54 3.94 6.40
CA GLU A 143 -13.81 2.90 5.65
C GLU A 143 -13.14 3.50 4.41
N GLY A 144 -11.86 3.18 4.22
CA GLY A 144 -10.99 3.75 3.19
C GLY A 144 -10.49 5.17 3.51
N GLY A 145 -10.91 5.77 4.61
CA GLY A 145 -10.51 7.12 4.98
C GLY A 145 -9.00 7.20 5.27
N VAL A 146 -8.33 8.19 4.68
CA VAL A 146 -6.91 8.48 4.91
C VAL A 146 -6.80 9.62 5.91
N TYR A 147 -6.08 9.42 7.01
CA TYR A 147 -5.98 10.34 8.14
C TYR A 147 -4.54 10.74 8.40
N LYS A 148 -4.32 12.03 8.67
CA LYS A 148 -3.05 12.54 9.20
C LYS A 148 -3.14 12.73 10.71
N ASN A 149 -1.98 12.74 11.37
CA ASN A 149 -1.85 12.82 12.82
C ASN A 149 -2.77 11.79 13.52
N PRO A 150 -2.72 10.51 13.10
CA PRO A 150 -3.56 9.48 13.70
C PRO A 150 -3.27 9.33 15.19
N VAL A 151 -4.30 8.97 15.95
CA VAL A 151 -4.18 8.54 17.35
C VAL A 151 -4.38 7.04 17.39
N TRP A 152 -3.34 6.30 17.72
CA TRP A 152 -3.31 4.84 17.65
C TRP A 152 -3.76 4.17 18.94
N ALA A 153 -4.56 3.12 18.78
CA ALA A 153 -4.65 2.02 19.73
C ALA A 153 -3.51 1.01 19.45
N TYR A 154 -3.23 0.16 20.44
CA TYR A 154 -2.15 -0.81 20.40
C TYR A 154 -2.64 -2.18 20.86
N GLY A 155 -1.94 -3.23 20.43
CA GLY A 155 -2.30 -4.61 20.71
C GLY A 155 -1.96 -5.09 22.12
N LEU A 156 -1.86 -6.41 22.26
CA LEU A 156 -1.72 -7.08 23.56
C LEU A 156 -0.29 -7.17 24.07
N TRP A 157 0.70 -6.84 23.25
CA TRP A 157 2.10 -7.23 23.50
C TRP A 157 2.97 -6.02 23.83
N ASP A 158 3.97 -6.23 24.69
CA ASP A 158 5.06 -5.28 24.91
C ASP A 158 6.22 -5.53 23.94
N THR A 159 7.23 -4.65 23.95
CA THR A 159 8.39 -4.73 23.04
C THR A 159 9.26 -5.96 23.26
N ALA A 160 9.04 -6.71 24.35
CA ALA A 160 9.73 -7.97 24.63
C ALA A 160 8.86 -9.20 24.29
N GLY A 161 7.69 -8.99 23.68
CA GLY A 161 6.75 -10.04 23.30
C GLY A 161 5.96 -10.65 24.45
N ASN A 162 5.90 -9.99 25.61
CA ASN A 162 5.04 -10.43 26.71
C ASN A 162 3.69 -9.71 26.66
N LEU A 163 2.69 -10.25 27.35
CA LEU A 163 1.43 -9.54 27.53
C LEU A 163 1.67 -8.18 28.21
N ALA A 164 1.30 -7.11 27.50
CA ALA A 164 1.49 -5.75 27.93
C ALA A 164 0.72 -5.45 29.21
N LYS A 165 1.42 -4.86 30.17
CA LYS A 165 0.76 -4.18 31.30
C LYS A 165 0.20 -2.85 30.81
N LYS A 166 -0.82 -2.35 31.49
CA LYS A 166 -1.47 -1.07 31.16
C LYS A 166 -0.43 0.04 30.90
N GLY A 167 -0.45 0.59 29.69
CA GLY A 167 0.42 1.70 29.26
C GLY A 167 1.77 1.28 28.65
N ASN A 168 2.08 -0.02 28.59
CA ASN A 168 3.35 -0.55 28.11
C ASN A 168 3.20 -1.40 26.83
N ALA A 169 2.12 -1.23 26.08
CA ALA A 169 1.98 -1.87 24.78
C ALA A 169 3.08 -1.38 23.82
N ASP A 170 3.51 -2.27 22.93
CA ASP A 170 4.47 -1.96 21.90
C ASP A 170 3.91 -0.90 20.95
N ARG A 171 4.67 0.19 20.78
CA ARG A 171 4.28 1.32 19.95
C ARG A 171 4.78 1.21 18.51
N ALA A 172 5.65 0.25 18.22
CA ALA A 172 6.07 -0.03 16.86
C ALA A 172 4.97 -0.72 16.03
N HIS A 173 3.94 -1.28 16.69
CA HIS A 173 2.87 -2.05 16.04
C HIS A 173 1.48 -1.46 16.40
N PRO A 174 1.14 -0.24 15.92
CA PRO A 174 -0.19 0.33 16.12
C PRO A 174 -1.24 -0.53 15.42
N THR A 175 -2.42 -0.68 16.03
CA THR A 175 -3.44 -1.59 15.52
C THR A 175 -4.55 -0.88 14.75
N HIS A 176 -5.30 0.01 15.40
CA HIS A 176 -6.36 0.78 14.76
C HIS A 176 -6.36 2.23 15.24
N MET A 177 -6.93 3.11 14.43
CA MET A 177 -7.07 4.52 14.76
C MET A 177 -8.27 4.76 15.67
N THR A 178 -8.07 5.62 16.66
CA THR A 178 -9.11 6.16 17.55
C THR A 178 -9.31 7.66 17.37
N GLY A 179 -8.48 8.29 16.53
CA GLY A 179 -8.42 9.71 16.29
C GLY A 179 -7.57 10.05 15.07
N GLY A 180 -7.68 11.29 14.59
CA GLY A 180 -6.95 11.79 13.43
C GLY A 180 -7.75 12.82 12.65
N THR A 181 -7.13 13.49 11.69
CA THR A 181 -7.82 14.40 10.76
C THR A 181 -7.84 13.80 9.37
N GLN A 182 -9.04 13.56 8.82
CA GLN A 182 -9.17 13.02 7.48
C GLN A 182 -8.59 13.98 6.43
N VAL A 183 -7.75 13.47 5.55
CA VAL A 183 -7.18 14.21 4.40
C VAL A 183 -7.76 13.77 3.06
N GLY A 184 -8.37 12.59 3.00
CA GLY A 184 -9.00 12.07 1.79
C GLY A 184 -9.52 10.65 1.93
N GLN A 185 -9.66 9.99 0.79
CA GLN A 185 -10.16 8.62 0.66
C GLN A 185 -9.21 7.81 -0.21
N ALA A 186 -8.90 6.60 0.23
CA ALA A 186 -8.31 5.57 -0.59
C ALA A 186 -9.40 4.88 -1.40
N GLU A 187 -9.05 4.37 -2.58
CA GLU A 187 -9.84 3.33 -3.21
C GLU A 187 -9.49 2.01 -2.50
N LEU A 188 -10.47 1.33 -1.92
CA LEU A 188 -10.26 0.14 -1.09
C LEU A 188 -11.19 -1.00 -1.52
N LYS A 189 -10.63 -2.20 -1.63
CA LYS A 189 -11.36 -3.47 -1.75
C LYS A 189 -10.70 -4.52 -0.88
N TYR A 190 -11.51 -5.43 -0.36
CA TYR A 190 -11.02 -6.62 0.32
C TYR A 190 -12.00 -7.78 0.20
N THR A 191 -11.50 -9.00 0.32
CA THR A 191 -12.34 -10.21 0.30
C THR A 191 -12.90 -10.51 1.69
N THR A 192 -14.16 -10.92 1.76
CA THR A 192 -14.78 -11.41 3.00
C THR A 192 -15.08 -12.91 2.97
N VAL A 193 -14.79 -13.55 1.83
CA VAL A 193 -14.84 -14.98 1.62
C VAL A 193 -13.40 -15.45 1.41
N GLY A 194 -12.96 -16.39 2.24
CA GLY A 194 -11.60 -16.90 2.18
C GLY A 194 -11.30 -17.56 0.83
N VAL A 195 -10.10 -17.31 0.32
CA VAL A 195 -9.59 -17.85 -0.94
C VAL A 195 -8.56 -18.93 -0.63
N ALA A 196 -8.70 -20.09 -1.25
CA ALA A 196 -7.76 -21.21 -1.12
C ALA A 196 -6.77 -21.24 -2.30
N GLY A 197 -5.76 -22.10 -2.23
CA GLY A 197 -4.79 -22.30 -3.31
C GLY A 197 -3.55 -21.40 -3.27
N TYR A 198 -3.39 -20.64 -2.18
CA TYR A 198 -2.19 -19.86 -1.89
C TYR A 198 -1.38 -20.47 -0.75
N GLY A 199 -0.10 -20.08 -0.67
CA GLY A 199 0.86 -20.51 0.33
C GLY A 199 1.25 -21.99 0.19
N GLN A 200 2.02 -22.48 1.16
CA GLN A 200 2.47 -23.88 1.18
C GLN A 200 1.31 -24.87 1.39
N ARG A 201 0.23 -24.42 2.03
CA ARG A 201 -0.97 -25.23 2.31
C ARG A 201 -2.15 -24.73 1.50
N SER A 202 -2.36 -25.36 0.35
CA SER A 202 -3.43 -24.99 -0.59
C SER A 202 -4.87 -25.00 -0.02
N THR A 203 -5.10 -25.58 1.16
CA THR A 203 -6.41 -25.60 1.83
C THR A 203 -6.62 -24.46 2.82
N ASP A 204 -5.55 -23.75 3.19
CA ASP A 204 -5.66 -22.61 4.08
C ASP A 204 -6.40 -21.48 3.36
N LEU A 205 -7.18 -20.73 4.14
CA LEU A 205 -8.01 -19.66 3.63
C LEU A 205 -7.29 -18.34 3.83
N HIS A 206 -7.28 -17.56 2.76
CA HIS A 206 -6.58 -16.29 2.64
C HIS A 206 -7.56 -15.17 2.33
N TYR A 207 -7.30 -14.00 2.87
CA TYR A 207 -8.06 -12.78 2.65
C TYR A 207 -7.13 -11.73 2.08
N PHE A 208 -7.66 -10.96 1.14
CA PHE A 208 -6.87 -9.97 0.42
C PHE A 208 -7.44 -8.60 0.68
N TYR A 209 -6.55 -7.65 0.98
CA TYR A 209 -6.85 -6.23 0.95
C TYR A 209 -6.09 -5.63 -0.22
N GLU A 210 -6.70 -4.70 -0.89
CA GLU A 210 -6.13 -3.99 -2.01
C GLU A 210 -6.58 -2.54 -1.98
N MET A 211 -5.64 -1.61 -2.14
CA MET A 211 -5.98 -0.20 -2.16
C MET A 211 -5.07 0.64 -3.03
N SER A 212 -5.60 1.78 -3.48
CA SER A 212 -4.82 2.86 -4.08
C SER A 212 -5.00 4.16 -3.34
N ILE A 213 -3.89 4.87 -3.12
CA ILE A 213 -3.85 6.15 -2.42
C ILE A 213 -3.17 7.16 -3.34
N ASP A 214 -3.83 8.29 -3.61
CA ASP A 214 -3.19 9.40 -4.33
C ASP A 214 -2.03 9.96 -3.49
N THR A 215 -0.84 10.06 -4.07
CA THR A 215 0.35 10.65 -3.41
C THR A 215 0.10 12.08 -2.94
N GLY A 216 -0.82 12.80 -3.59
CA GLY A 216 -1.28 14.12 -3.14
C GLY A 216 -1.87 14.12 -1.72
N LEU A 217 -2.52 13.02 -1.31
CA LEU A 217 -3.01 12.85 0.06
C LEU A 217 -1.85 12.67 1.04
N LEU A 218 -0.81 11.94 0.65
CA LEU A 218 0.39 11.78 1.46
C LEU A 218 1.14 13.11 1.62
N PHE A 219 1.29 13.89 0.54
CA PHE A 219 1.84 15.25 0.63
C PHE A 219 0.99 16.16 1.51
N ALA A 220 -0.34 16.09 1.43
CA ALA A 220 -1.26 16.85 2.29
C ALA A 220 -1.19 16.42 3.77
N ALA A 221 -0.76 15.18 4.02
CA ALA A 221 -0.50 14.64 5.35
C ALA A 221 0.90 14.99 5.89
N GLY A 222 1.80 15.54 5.07
CA GLY A 222 3.13 15.98 5.49
C GLY A 222 4.29 15.19 4.89
N TRP A 223 4.02 14.28 3.95
CA TRP A 223 5.09 13.55 3.25
C TRP A 223 5.98 14.53 2.47
N ASP A 224 7.30 14.35 2.56
CA ASP A 224 8.29 15.20 1.90
C ASP A 224 8.86 14.54 0.61
N GLY A 225 8.31 13.39 0.22
CA GLY A 225 8.73 12.62 -0.95
C GLY A 225 9.81 11.58 -0.67
N LYS A 226 10.31 11.45 0.57
CA LYS A 226 11.32 10.44 0.95
C LYS A 226 10.71 9.03 1.12
N ALA A 227 11.56 8.07 1.47
CA ALA A 227 11.13 6.73 1.85
C ALA A 227 10.17 6.79 3.07
N PHE A 228 9.29 5.79 3.12
CA PHE A 228 8.33 5.57 4.19
C PHE A 228 8.08 4.08 4.28
N ASP A 229 7.65 3.60 5.45
CA ASP A 229 7.22 2.21 5.63
C ASP A 229 5.70 2.14 5.66
N ILE A 230 5.15 1.05 5.14
CA ILE A 230 3.74 0.68 5.31
C ILE A 230 3.70 -0.50 6.27
N HIS A 231 2.83 -0.40 7.27
CA HIS A 231 2.62 -1.40 8.31
C HIS A 231 1.16 -1.86 8.32
N TRP A 232 0.96 -3.14 8.61
CA TRP A 232 -0.35 -3.66 8.98
C TRP A 232 -0.25 -4.72 10.08
N THR A 233 -1.26 -4.73 10.95
CA THR A 233 -1.50 -5.76 11.95
C THR A 233 -2.98 -5.80 12.34
N GLN A 234 -3.43 -6.91 12.87
CA GLN A 234 -4.72 -7.12 13.55
C GLN A 234 -4.76 -6.50 14.95
N ASN A 235 -5.96 -6.36 15.53
CA ASN A 235 -6.17 -5.67 16.82
C ASN A 235 -5.48 -6.28 18.04
N CYS A 236 -5.05 -7.54 17.99
CA CYS A 236 -4.22 -8.13 19.05
C CYS A 236 -2.72 -7.89 18.87
N ALA A 237 -2.27 -7.50 17.67
CA ALA A 237 -0.86 -7.40 17.28
C ALA A 237 -0.02 -8.66 17.58
N ASN A 238 -0.61 -9.86 17.46
CA ASN A 238 0.11 -11.12 17.62
C ASN A 238 0.98 -11.50 16.41
N ASP A 239 0.82 -10.78 15.31
CA ASP A 239 1.65 -10.81 14.10
C ASP A 239 1.58 -9.44 13.43
N SER A 240 2.57 -9.07 12.65
CA SER A 240 2.62 -7.75 12.00
C SER A 240 3.55 -7.78 10.82
N ILE A 241 3.25 -7.02 9.77
CA ILE A 241 4.07 -7.00 8.57
C ILE A 241 4.35 -5.57 8.11
N PHE A 242 5.57 -5.35 7.61
CA PHE A 242 6.05 -4.06 7.10
C PHE A 242 6.56 -4.21 5.67
N VAL A 243 6.38 -3.18 4.84
CA VAL A 243 7.03 -3.08 3.53
C VAL A 243 7.58 -1.67 3.31
N ASP A 244 8.78 -1.57 2.74
CA ASP A 244 9.44 -0.33 2.34
C ASP A 244 9.25 -0.07 0.83
N PRO A 245 8.24 0.72 0.41
CA PRO A 245 8.11 1.14 -0.98
C PRO A 245 9.29 2.01 -1.44
N PRO A 246 9.69 1.91 -2.71
CA PRO A 246 10.98 2.44 -3.16
C PRO A 246 11.07 3.95 -3.00
N GLY A 247 12.09 4.49 -2.33
CA GLY A 247 12.16 5.88 -1.87
C GLY A 247 12.02 7.00 -2.93
N ASN A 248 12.03 6.72 -4.23
CA ASN A 248 11.91 7.74 -5.29
C ASN A 248 10.85 7.35 -6.33
N VAL A 249 9.85 8.21 -6.53
CA VAL A 249 9.03 8.22 -7.76
C VAL A 249 9.65 9.26 -8.69
N PRO A 250 10.07 8.93 -9.91
CA PRO A 250 10.48 9.94 -10.89
C PRO A 250 9.34 10.96 -11.03
N ALA A 251 9.64 12.25 -10.88
CA ALA A 251 8.66 13.31 -11.06
C ALA A 251 7.87 13.07 -12.35
N PRO A 252 6.53 13.23 -12.34
CA PRO A 252 5.71 12.83 -13.47
C PRO A 252 6.23 13.52 -14.73
N THR A 253 6.33 12.75 -15.82
CA THR A 253 6.90 13.18 -17.11
C THR A 253 6.22 14.44 -17.66
N THR A 254 5.05 14.81 -17.13
CA THR A 254 4.38 16.09 -17.35
C THR A 254 5.22 17.30 -16.97
N LEU A 255 6.03 17.27 -15.90
CA LEU A 255 6.96 18.37 -15.58
C LEU A 255 8.11 18.45 -16.58
N ALA A 256 8.63 17.31 -17.05
CA ALA A 256 9.62 17.26 -18.10
C ALA A 256 9.05 17.77 -19.45
N LEU A 257 7.82 17.37 -19.79
CA LEU A 257 7.11 17.83 -20.99
C LEU A 257 6.72 19.30 -20.92
N MET A 258 6.33 19.80 -19.74
CA MET A 258 6.06 21.22 -19.52
C MET A 258 7.35 22.03 -19.64
N GLY A 259 8.46 21.54 -19.07
CA GLY A 259 9.79 22.11 -19.27
C GLY A 259 10.17 22.17 -20.75
N LEU A 260 10.10 21.06 -21.47
CA LEU A 260 10.41 20.99 -22.90
C LEU A 260 9.47 21.87 -23.75
N GLY A 261 8.18 21.93 -23.41
CA GLY A 261 7.21 22.81 -24.05
C GLY A 261 7.54 24.29 -23.86
N LEU A 262 7.94 24.69 -22.65
CA LEU A 262 8.37 26.05 -22.36
C LEU A 262 9.69 26.40 -23.08
N PHE A 263 10.66 25.47 -23.11
CA PHE A 263 11.90 25.66 -23.89
C PHE A 263 11.64 25.80 -25.39
N GLY A 264 10.73 25.00 -25.96
CA GLY A 264 10.33 25.10 -27.36
C GLY A 264 9.70 26.46 -27.70
N LEU A 265 8.87 27.01 -26.81
CA LEU A 265 8.28 28.34 -26.97
C LEU A 265 9.33 29.46 -26.92
N ILE A 266 10.34 29.34 -26.05
CA ILE A 266 11.45 30.31 -25.95
C ILE A 266 12.32 30.29 -27.21
N GLN A 267 12.68 29.11 -27.73
CA GLN A 267 13.45 28.98 -28.98
C GLN A 267 12.70 29.52 -30.20
N ARG A 268 11.38 29.31 -30.27
CA ARG A 268 10.56 29.84 -31.36
C ARG A 268 10.51 31.38 -31.33
N ARG A 269 10.52 31.97 -30.13
CA ARG A 269 10.54 33.44 -29.94
C ARG A 269 11.88 34.07 -30.36
N THR A 270 13.01 33.41 -30.09
CA THR A 270 14.34 33.93 -30.47
C THR A 270 14.62 33.79 -31.97
N GLN A 271 14.13 32.73 -32.63
CA GLN A 271 14.22 32.59 -34.09
C GLN A 271 13.36 33.62 -34.85
N SER A 272 12.17 33.95 -34.33
CA SER A 272 11.30 35.00 -34.88
C SER A 272 12.00 36.37 -34.94
N ASN A 273 12.74 36.73 -33.88
CA ASN A 273 13.44 38.02 -33.81
C ASN A 273 14.70 38.08 -34.70
N ARG A 274 15.32 36.94 -35.02
CA ARG A 274 16.46 36.87 -35.95
C ARG A 274 16.06 36.99 -37.43
N ARG A 275 14.83 36.68 -37.79
CA ARG A 275 14.32 36.81 -39.19
C ARG A 275 13.76 38.21 -39.51
N ARG A 276 13.71 39.12 -38.54
CA ARG A 276 13.25 40.52 -38.70
C ARG A 276 14.38 41.55 -38.68
N ARG A 277 15.64 41.10 -38.70
CA ARG A 277 16.84 41.90 -38.95
C ARG A 277 17.47 41.42 -40.25
#